data_AF-A0A6P0UYK9-F1
#
_entry.id   AF-A0A6P0UYK9-F1
#
_cell.length_a   1.000
_cell.length_b   1.000
_cell.length_c   1.000
_cell.angle_alpha   90.00
_cell.angle_beta   90.00
_cell.angle_gamma   90.00
#
_symmetry.space_group_name_H-M   'P 1'
#
loop_
_entity.id
_entity.type
_entity.pdbx_description
1 polymer ?
#
loop_
_entity_poly.entity_id
_entity_poly.type
_entity_poly.pdbx_seq_one_letter_code
_entity_poly.pdbx_strand_id
1 'polypeptide(L)' 'MIKRTSSSKQADTSLPESWNYETKVAEVEQIIKQIEAGELDLAEVFEQFTTAVEYLNQCQTFLLQRQQQMELLIETLEN' A
#
# COMPACT_ATOMS: atom_id res chain seq x y z
N MET A 1 27.92 -12.99 31.12
CA MET A 1 27.79 -11.83 30.21
C MET A 1 27.25 -12.37 28.88
N ILE A 2 25.95 -12.23 28.61
CA ILE A 2 25.31 -12.76 27.39
C ILE A 2 24.77 -11.56 26.61
N LYS A 3 25.44 -11.19 25.51
CA LYS A 3 24.96 -10.19 24.55
C LYS A 3 23.79 -10.80 23.77
N ARG A 4 22.56 -10.37 24.06
CA ARG A 4 21.41 -10.61 23.19
C ARG A 4 21.31 -9.44 22.21
N THR A 5 21.80 -9.64 21.00
CA THR A 5 21.55 -8.75 19.87
C THR A 5 20.18 -9.07 19.28
N SER A 6 19.13 -8.44 19.80
CA SER A 6 17.81 -8.46 19.16
C SER A 6 17.80 -7.39 18.07
N SER A 7 18.26 -7.79 16.88
CA SER A 7 18.09 -7.05 15.64
C SER A 7 16.60 -7.08 15.30
N SER A 8 15.88 -6.01 15.61
CA SER A 8 14.51 -5.78 15.16
C SER A 8 14.52 -5.70 13.64
N LYS A 9 14.08 -6.77 12.98
CA LYS A 9 13.78 -6.82 11.55
C LYS A 9 12.57 -5.89 11.33
N GLN A 10 12.84 -4.61 11.10
CA GLN A 10 11.84 -3.70 10.56
C GLN A 10 11.54 -4.21 9.16
N ALA A 11 10.31 -4.68 8.94
CA ALA A 11 9.81 -4.92 7.60
C ALA A 11 9.85 -3.57 6.88
N ASP A 12 10.72 -3.49 5.89
CA ASP A 12 10.91 -2.33 5.04
C ASP A 12 9.56 -1.98 4.41
N THR A 13 8.88 -0.96 4.94
CA THR A 13 7.56 -0.51 4.49
C THR A 13 7.72 0.55 3.39
N SER A 14 8.82 0.48 2.64
CA SER A 14 9.07 1.35 1.49
C SER A 14 8.55 0.68 0.23
N LEU A 15 7.79 1.44 -0.55
CA LEU A 15 7.29 0.99 -1.85
C LEU A 15 8.43 1.03 -2.87
N PRO A 16 8.47 0.10 -3.86
CA PRO A 16 9.47 0.14 -4.92
C PRO A 16 9.48 1.48 -5.67
N GLU A 17 10.63 1.90 -6.17
CA GLU A 17 10.76 3.17 -6.91
C GLU A 17 9.91 3.22 -8.19
N SER A 18 9.67 2.06 -8.82
CA SER A 18 8.79 1.92 -9.99
C SER A 18 7.30 1.89 -9.65
N TRP A 19 6.93 1.98 -8.37
CA TRP A 19 5.55 1.90 -7.92
C TRP A 19 4.79 3.19 -8.26
N ASN A 20 3.55 3.05 -8.75
CA ASN A 20 2.72 4.17 -9.17
C ASN A 20 1.31 4.08 -8.57
N TYR A 21 0.90 5.16 -7.91
CA TYR A 21 -0.40 5.25 -7.23
C TYR A 21 -1.58 5.04 -8.19
N GLU A 22 -1.62 5.79 -9.29
CA GLU A 22 -2.73 5.74 -10.24
C GLU A 22 -2.86 4.37 -10.90
N THR A 23 -1.73 3.71 -11.16
CA THR A 23 -1.72 2.34 -11.69
C THR A 23 -2.33 1.36 -10.70
N LYS A 24 -1.97 1.45 -9.42
CA LYS A 24 -2.51 0.55 -8.39
C LYS A 24 -3.99 0.82 -8.10
N VAL A 25 -4.43 2.07 -8.15
CA VAL A 25 -5.86 2.41 -8.07
C VAL A 25 -6.63 1.78 -9.24
N ALA A 26 -6.13 1.91 -10.47
CA ALA A 26 -6.76 1.30 -11.64
C ALA A 26 -6.84 -0.24 -11.54
N GLU A 27 -5.81 -0.89 -11.00
CA GLU A 27 -5.83 -2.33 -10.73
C GLU A 27 -6.89 -2.70 -9.67
N VAL A 28 -7.04 -1.93 -8.60
CA VAL A 28 -8.11 -2.14 -7.59
C VAL A 28 -9.49 -1.99 -8.22
N GLU A 29 -9.72 -0.96 -9.04
CA GLU A 29 -10.98 -0.77 -9.74
C GLU A 29 -11.32 -1.94 -10.69
N GLN A 30 -10.30 -2.48 -11.36
CA GLN A 30 -10.47 -3.67 -12.20
C GLN A 30 -10.89 -4.89 -11.38
N ILE A 31 -10.24 -5.11 -10.23
CA ILE A 31 -10.60 -6.20 -9.31
C ILE A 31 -12.06 -6.07 -8.85
N ILE A 32 -12.47 -4.86 -8.43
CA ILE A 32 -13.85 -4.61 -7.99
C ILE A 32 -14.84 -4.94 -9.11
N LYS A 33 -14.58 -4.49 -10.35
CA LYS A 33 -15.44 -4.81 -11.50
C LYS A 33 -15.58 -6.31 -11.75
N GLN A 34 -14.50 -7.08 -11.58
CA GLN A 34 -14.53 -8.54 -11.74
C GLN A 34 -15.37 -9.22 -10.65
N ILE A 35 -15.24 -8.77 -9.40
CA ILE A 35 -16.05 -9.27 -8.29
C ILE A 35 -17.54 -8.91 -8.51
N GLU A 36 -17.83 -7.68 -8.92
CA GLU A 36 -19.19 -7.20 -9.16
C GLU A 36 -19.87 -7.86 -10.37
N ALA A 37 -19.09 -8.33 -11.35
CA ALA A 37 -19.61 -9.10 -12.48
C ALA A 37 -20.23 -10.45 -12.05
N GLY A 38 -19.78 -11.00 -10.92
CA GLY A 38 -20.33 -12.25 -10.37
C GLY A 38 -19.97 -13.50 -11.17
N GLU A 39 -18.94 -13.43 -12.02
CA GLU A 39 -18.46 -14.55 -12.85
C GLU A 39 -17.41 -15.41 -12.15
N LEU A 40 -16.85 -14.92 -11.04
CA LEU A 40 -15.84 -15.60 -10.24
C LEU A 40 -16.47 -16.60 -9.28
N ASP A 41 -15.81 -17.72 -9.06
CA ASP A 41 -16.16 -18.61 -7.97
C ASP A 41 -15.76 -18.02 -6.60
N LEU A 42 -16.24 -18.64 -5.52
CA LEU A 42 -16.00 -18.11 -4.17
C LEU A 42 -14.50 -18.06 -3.82
N ALA A 43 -13.70 -19.02 -4.27
CA ALA A 43 -12.26 -19.05 -3.99
C ALA A 43 -11.55 -17.91 -4.73
N GLU A 44 -11.88 -17.73 -6.01
CA GLU A 44 -11.39 -16.63 -6.84
C GLU A 44 -11.78 -15.26 -6.26
N VAL A 45 -13.00 -15.09 -5.75
CA VAL A 45 -13.42 -13.87 -5.07
C VAL A 45 -12.52 -13.58 -3.86
N PHE A 46 -12.18 -14.58 -3.04
CA PHE A 46 -11.29 -14.38 -1.91
C PHE A 46 -9.87 -13.99 -2.32
N GLU A 47 -9.34 -14.59 -3.38
CA GLU A 47 -8.00 -14.25 -3.91
C GLU A 47 -7.96 -12.81 -4.45
N GLN A 48 -8.96 -12.44 -5.25
CA GLN A 48 -9.10 -11.10 -5.79
C GLN A 48 -9.28 -10.06 -4.67
N PHE A 49 -10.14 -10.33 -3.70
CA PHE A 49 -10.37 -9.44 -2.57
C PHE A 49 -9.11 -9.25 -1.72
N THR A 50 -8.35 -10.32 -1.45
CA THR A 50 -7.08 -10.24 -0.72
C THR A 50 -6.07 -9.36 -1.46
N THR A 51 -5.98 -9.52 -2.78
CA THR A 51 -5.11 -8.70 -3.64
C THR A 51 -5.51 -7.22 -3.59
N ALA A 52 -6.82 -6.92 -3.69
CA ALA A 52 -7.31 -5.55 -3.58
C ALA A 52 -6.98 -4.91 -2.22
N VAL A 53 -7.12 -5.66 -1.12
CA VAL A 53 -6.75 -5.19 0.22
C VAL A 53 -5.25 -4.87 0.31
N GLU A 54 -4.40 -5.71 -0.27
CA GLU A 54 -2.95 -5.45 -0.33
C GLU A 54 -2.65 -4.15 -1.08
N TYR A 55 -3.25 -3.96 -2.26
CA TYR A 55 -3.04 -2.75 -3.07
C TYR A 55 -3.57 -1.50 -2.37
N LEU A 56 -4.72 -1.57 -1.71
CA LEU A 56 -5.26 -0.46 -0.92
C LEU A 56 -4.32 -0.07 0.23
N ASN A 57 -3.70 -1.05 0.91
CA ASN A 57 -2.69 -0.78 1.94
C ASN A 57 -1.45 -0.10 1.36
N GLN A 58 -1.00 -0.50 0.17
CA GLN A 58 0.10 0.17 -0.53
C GLN A 58 -0.27 1.63 -0.87
N CYS A 59 -1.46 1.86 -1.41
CA CYS A 59 -1.98 3.19 -1.69
C CYS A 59 -2.03 4.06 -0.42
N GLN A 60 -2.55 3.53 0.68
CA GLN A 60 -2.62 4.24 1.97
C GLN A 60 -1.23 4.60 2.48
N THR A 61 -0.27 3.67 2.39
CA THR A 61 1.12 3.90 2.80
C THR A 61 1.75 5.03 2.00
N PHE A 62 1.56 5.02 0.68
CA PHE A 62 2.06 6.08 -0.19
C PHE A 62 1.46 7.45 0.17
N LEU A 63 0.14 7.53 0.36
CA LEU A 63 -0.54 8.78 0.70
C LEU A 63 -0.05 9.36 2.04
N LEU A 64 0.16 8.51 3.05
CA LEU A 64 0.73 8.94 4.34
C LEU A 64 2.14 9.51 4.18
N GLN A 65 2.99 8.84 3.39
CA GLN A 65 4.34 9.34 3.10
C GLN A 65 4.31 10.70 2.38
N ARG A 66 3.41 10.88 1.41
CA ARG A 66 3.26 12.16 0.70
C ARG A 66 2.70 13.26 1.58
N GLN A 67 1.75 12.95 2.46
CA GLN A 67 1.21 13.91 3.42
C GLN A 67 2.32 14.44 4.35
N GLN A 68 3.12 13.53 4.91
CA GLN A 68 4.25 13.91 5.77
C GLN A 68 5.28 14.76 5.02
N GLN A 69 5.58 14.44 3.76
CA GLN A 69 6.47 15.26 2.92
C GLN A 69 5.91 16.67 2.71
N MET A 70 4.60 16.81 2.47
CA MET A 70 3.98 18.13 2.31
C MET A 70 4.01 18.95 3.59
N GLU A 71 3.76 18.32 4.74
CA GLU A 71 3.82 18.98 6.05
C GLU A 71 5.20 19.59 6.31
N LEU A 72 6.28 18.83 6.07
CA LEU A 72 7.65 19.32 6.20
C LEU A 72 7.97 20.48 5.23
N LEU A 73 7.44 20.44 4.01
CA LEU A 73 7.61 21.51 3.03
C LEU A 73 6.89 22.79 3.48
N ILE A 74 5.69 22.67 4.06
CA ILE A 74 4.95 23.81 4.60
C ILE A 74 5.71 24.43 5.77
N GLU A 75 6.18 23.62 6.72
CA GLU A 75 7.03 24.08 7.85
C GLU A 75 8.29 24.81 7.37
N THR A 76 8.84 24.42 6.21
CA THR A 76 10.01 25.07 5.62
C THR A 76 9.68 26.44 5.01
N LEU A 77 8.46 26.65 4.52
CA LEU A 77 8.02 27.92 3.91
C LEU A 77 7.55 28.95 4.95
N GLU A 78 7.15 28.51 6.13
CA GLU A 78 6.70 29.39 7.23
C GLU A 78 7.85 29.93 8.09
N ASN A 79 9.09 29.49 7.85
CA ASN A 79 10.33 29.96 8.51
C ASN A 79 11.16 30.88 7.60
#